data_AF-A0A7C4D5I2-F1
#
_entry.id   AF-A0A7C4D5I2-F1
#
_cell.length_a   1.000
_cell.length_b   1.000
_cell.length_c   1.000
_cell.angle_alpha   90.00
_cell.angle_beta   90.00
_cell.angle_gamma   90.00
#
_symmetry.space_group_name_H-M   'P 1'
#
loop_
_entity.id
_entity.type
_entity.pdbx_description
1 polymer ?
#
loop_
_entity_poly.entity_id
_entity_poly.type
_entity_poly.pdbx_seq_one_letter_code
_entity_poly.pdbx_strand_id
1 'polypeptide(L)'
;MSNKITIEMRDEELRMAGLTEKELQVYKLAKIQGKRIREIARLLNKAPSTVSIQLSRAEAKLERYRKLQEMIRAGFEKKLKELEEKVELHDEVILSIIIELGKLMSLYK
;
A
#
# COMPACT_ATOMS: atom_id res chain seq x y z
N MET A 1 -24.97 -7.87 3.75
CA MET A 1 -24.80 -6.47 3.30
C MET A 1 -23.33 -6.13 2.99
N SER A 2 -22.57 -7.01 2.31
CA SER A 2 -21.09 -6.94 2.36
C SER A 2 -20.38 -6.92 1.00
N ASN A 3 -21.00 -6.37 -0.06
CA ASN A 3 -20.38 -6.28 -1.40
C ASN A 3 -20.06 -4.86 -1.88
N LYS A 4 -20.42 -3.82 -1.13
CA LYS A 4 -20.17 -2.42 -1.54
C LYS A 4 -18.76 -1.93 -1.16
N ILE A 5 -18.29 -2.30 0.03
CA ILE A 5 -17.02 -1.85 0.62
C ILE A 5 -15.81 -2.33 -0.21
N THR A 6 -15.86 -3.57 -0.73
CA THR A 6 -14.79 -4.16 -1.54
C THR A 6 -14.64 -3.53 -2.94
N ILE A 7 -15.67 -2.84 -3.42
CA ILE A 7 -15.67 -2.18 -4.74
C ILE A 7 -15.27 -0.71 -4.59
N GLU A 8 -15.72 -0.03 -3.54
CA GLU A 8 -15.37 1.37 -3.27
C GLU A 8 -13.88 1.55 -2.92
N MET A 9 -13.29 0.62 -2.15
CA MET A 9 -11.84 0.62 -1.90
C MET A 9 -11.00 0.47 -3.18
N ARG A 10 -11.51 -0.24 -4.20
CA ARG A 10 -10.80 -0.39 -5.49
C ARG A 10 -10.78 0.92 -6.27
N ASP A 11 -11.85 1.72 -6.23
CA ASP A 11 -11.91 2.95 -7.01
C ASP A 11 -10.92 4.01 -6.54
N GLU A 12 -10.75 4.11 -5.23
CA GLU A 12 -9.82 5.06 -4.62
C GLU A 12 -8.36 4.66 -4.87
N GLU A 13 -8.03 3.37 -4.76
CA GLU A 13 -6.71 2.84 -5.13
C GLU A 13 -6.38 3.06 -6.62
N LEU A 14 -7.35 2.83 -7.50
CA LEU A 14 -7.18 3.06 -8.94
C LEU A 14 -6.92 4.56 -9.23
N ARG A 15 -7.54 5.47 -8.48
CA ARG A 15 -7.30 6.91 -8.57
C ARG A 15 -5.94 7.31 -7.98
N MET A 16 -5.56 6.76 -6.83
CA MET A 16 -4.25 6.99 -6.20
C MET A 16 -3.10 6.50 -7.09
N ALA A 17 -3.31 5.43 -7.86
CA ALA A 17 -2.37 4.97 -8.88
C ALA A 17 -2.26 5.92 -10.10
N GLY A 18 -3.04 7.00 -10.15
CA GLY A 18 -2.98 8.03 -11.18
C GLY A 18 -3.62 7.64 -12.50
N LEU A 19 -4.61 6.74 -12.50
CA LEU A 19 -5.38 6.42 -13.70
C LEU A 19 -6.22 7.62 -14.12
N THR A 20 -6.21 7.92 -15.41
CA THR A 20 -7.16 8.89 -15.99
C THR A 20 -8.56 8.28 -16.04
N GLU A 21 -9.60 9.11 -16.12
CA GLU A 21 -10.99 8.63 -16.20
C GLU A 21 -11.19 7.62 -17.36
N LYS A 22 -10.52 7.84 -18.49
CA LYS A 22 -10.58 6.95 -19.66
C LYS A 22 -9.89 5.60 -19.39
N GLU A 23 -8.75 5.60 -18.72
CA GLU A 23 -8.02 4.39 -18.34
C GLU A 23 -8.79 3.61 -17.27
N LEU A 24 -9.35 4.32 -16.29
CA LEU A 24 -10.20 3.77 -15.22
C LEU A 24 -11.42 3.06 -15.82
N GLN A 25 -12.13 3.71 -16.74
CA GLN A 25 -13.30 3.12 -17.39
C GLN A 25 -12.95 1.84 -18.16
N VAL A 26 -11.87 1.86 -18.94
CA VAL A 26 -11.39 0.66 -19.67
C VAL A 26 -10.98 -0.45 -18.70
N TYR A 27 -10.24 -0.12 -17.64
CA TYR A 27 -9.79 -1.08 -16.65
C TYR A 27 -10.96 -1.75 -15.93
N LYS A 28 -11.95 -0.99 -15.49
CA LYS A 28 -13.16 -1.52 -14.83
C LYS A 28 -13.91 -2.49 -15.73
N LEU A 29 -14.14 -2.12 -16.99
CA LEU A 29 -14.84 -2.98 -17.94
C LEU A 29 -14.07 -4.29 -18.19
N ALA A 30 -12.74 -4.22 -18.27
CA ALA A 30 -11.90 -5.38 -18.52
C ALA A 30 -11.75 -6.30 -17.29
N LYS A 31 -11.37 -5.74 -16.13
CA LYS A 31 -10.94 -6.50 -14.95
C LYS A 31 -12.04 -6.75 -13.93
N ILE A 32 -13.00 -5.84 -13.81
CA ILE A 32 -14.11 -5.98 -12.86
C ILE A 32 -15.30 -6.67 -13.54
N GLN A 33 -15.61 -6.26 -14.77
CA GLN A 33 -16.75 -6.80 -15.52
C GLN A 33 -16.38 -7.93 -16.50
N GLY A 34 -15.08 -8.26 -16.63
CA GLY A 34 -14.62 -9.40 -17.44
C GLY A 34 -14.80 -9.23 -18.95
N LYS A 35 -15.02 -8.01 -19.46
CA LYS A 35 -15.29 -7.77 -20.88
C LYS A 35 -14.01 -7.86 -21.72
N ARG A 36 -14.14 -8.39 -22.94
CA ARG A 36 -13.04 -8.48 -23.91
C ARG A 36 -12.79 -7.13 -24.58
N ILE A 37 -11.56 -6.90 -25.04
CA ILE A 37 -11.14 -5.65 -25.71
C ILE A 37 -12.10 -5.23 -26.83
N ARG A 38 -12.55 -6.19 -27.67
CA ARG A 38 -13.49 -5.89 -28.77
C ARG A 38 -14.87 -5.44 -28.28
N GLU A 39 -15.35 -5.98 -27.17
CA GLU A 39 -16.63 -5.61 -26.57
C GLU A 39 -16.55 -4.22 -25.95
N ILE A 40 -15.46 -3.94 -25.23
CA ILE A 40 -15.17 -2.62 -24.65
C ILE A 40 -15.05 -1.57 -25.76
N ALA A 41 -14.35 -1.91 -26.85
CA ALA A 41 -14.20 -1.03 -28.01
C ALA A 41 -15.56 -0.64 -28.62
N ARG A 42 -16.49 -1.61 -28.74
CA ARG A 42 -17.86 -1.34 -29.18
C ARG A 42 -18.63 -0.47 -28.18
N LEU A 43 -18.57 -0.81 -26.89
CA LEU A 43 -19.28 -0.09 -25.82
C LEU A 43 -18.84 1.37 -25.69
N LEU A 44 -17.55 1.63 -25.88
CA LEU A 44 -16.97 2.97 -25.76
C LEU A 44 -16.90 3.72 -27.10
N ASN A 45 -17.35 3.10 -28.19
CA ASN A 45 -17.19 3.60 -29.57
C ASN A 45 -15.75 4.02 -29.89
N LYS A 46 -14.79 3.11 -29.65
CA LYS A 46 -13.35 3.32 -29.86
C LYS A 46 -12.75 2.21 -30.71
N ALA A 47 -11.59 2.49 -31.30
CA ALA A 47 -10.78 1.45 -31.91
C ALA A 47 -10.28 0.44 -30.85
N PRO A 48 -10.25 -0.88 -31.15
CA PRO A 48 -9.68 -1.88 -30.25
C PRO A 48 -8.23 -1.59 -29.84
N SER A 49 -7.44 -1.00 -30.73
CA SER A 49 -6.07 -0.56 -30.44
C SER A 49 -6.02 0.50 -29.34
N THR A 50 -6.94 1.47 -29.36
CA THR A 50 -7.05 2.49 -28.31
C THR A 50 -7.37 1.87 -26.97
N VAL A 51 -8.31 0.91 -26.92
CA VAL A 51 -8.65 0.19 -25.68
C VAL A 51 -7.45 -0.59 -25.16
N SER A 52 -6.72 -1.28 -26.04
CA SER A 52 -5.51 -2.02 -25.68
C SER A 52 -4.44 -1.11 -25.06
N ILE A 53 -4.17 0.03 -25.69
CA ILE A 53 -3.21 1.03 -25.18
C ILE A 53 -3.65 1.57 -23.82
N GLN A 54 -4.94 1.90 -23.66
CA GLN A 54 -5.47 2.42 -22.40
C GLN A 54 -5.39 1.39 -21.27
N LEU A 55 -5.69 0.12 -21.57
CA LEU A 55 -5.58 -0.96 -20.60
C LEU A 55 -4.12 -1.20 -20.18
N SER A 56 -3.20 -1.25 -21.15
CA SER A 56 -1.77 -1.42 -20.88
C SER A 56 -1.19 -0.28 -20.03
N ARG A 57 -1.59 0.98 -20.31
CA ARG A 57 -1.20 2.13 -19.49
C ARG A 57 -1.76 2.06 -18.06
N ALA A 58 -3.01 1.64 -17.91
CA ALA A 58 -3.63 1.44 -16.60
C ALA A 58 -2.88 0.39 -15.78
N GLU A 59 -2.59 -0.77 -16.39
CA GLU A 59 -1.83 -1.85 -15.75
C GLU A 59 -0.41 -1.41 -15.36
N ALA A 60 0.30 -0.70 -16.25
CA ALA A 60 1.63 -0.19 -15.95
C ALA A 60 1.65 0.83 -14.80
N LYS A 61 0.61 1.66 -14.68
CA LYS A 61 0.46 2.61 -13.57
C LYS A 61 0.22 1.88 -12.25
N LEU A 62 -0.68 0.90 -12.25
CA LEU A 62 -0.99 0.10 -11.07
C LEU A 62 0.22 -0.69 -10.59
N GLU A 63 1.00 -1.25 -11.51
CA GLU A 63 2.22 -1.98 -11.16
C GLU A 63 3.24 -1.05 -10.47
N ARG A 64 3.43 0.16 -10.97
CA ARG A 64 4.30 1.15 -10.31
C ARG A 64 3.79 1.55 -8.94
N TYR A 65 2.47 1.75 -8.81
CA TYR A 65 1.85 2.11 -7.54
C TYR A 65 2.01 0.98 -6.50
N ARG A 66 1.83 -0.28 -6.92
CA ARG A 66 2.05 -1.45 -6.07
C ARG A 66 3.49 -1.54 -5.58
N LYS A 67 4.48 -1.37 -6.47
CA LYS A 67 5.89 -1.35 -6.08
C LYS A 67 6.20 -0.24 -5.07
N LEU A 68 5.59 0.94 -5.26
CA LEU A 68 5.73 2.04 -4.31
C LEU A 68 5.15 1.68 -2.93
N GLN A 69 3.96 1.07 -2.88
CA GLN A 69 3.37 0.61 -1.63
C GLN A 69 4.25 -0.44 -0.93
N GLU A 70 4.81 -1.38 -1.67
CA GLU A 70 5.74 -2.39 -1.14
C GLU A 70 7.01 -1.75 -0.56
N MET A 71 7.59 -0.76 -1.26
CA MET A 71 8.74 -0.01 -0.75
C MET A 71 8.42 0.78 0.51
N ILE A 72 7.27 1.47 0.54
CA ILE A 72 6.82 2.23 1.70
C ILE A 72 6.64 1.29 2.90
N ARG A 73 5.98 0.16 2.69
CA ARG A 73 5.77 -0.85 3.72
C ARG A 73 7.09 -1.39 4.28
N ALA A 74 8.01 -1.77 3.41
CA ALA A 74 9.34 -2.24 3.83
C ALA A 74 10.11 -1.15 4.61
N GLY A 75 9.97 0.11 4.20
CA GLY A 75 10.55 1.25 4.91
C GLY A 75 9.95 1.44 6.31
N PHE A 76 8.64 1.30 6.46
CA PHE A 76 7.97 1.35 7.77
C PHE A 76 8.36 0.18 8.66
N GLU A 77 8.38 -1.04 8.14
CA GLU A 77 8.81 -2.24 8.89
C GLU A 77 10.24 -2.08 9.41
N LYS A 78 11.15 -1.54 8.58
CA LYS A 78 12.52 -1.25 9.01
C LYS A 78 12.57 -0.22 10.15
N LYS A 79 11.85 0.90 10.01
CA LYS A 79 11.80 1.94 11.05
C LYS A 79 11.19 1.43 12.34
N LEU A 80 10.16 0.59 12.27
CA LEU A 80 9.53 -0.01 13.44
C LEU A 80 10.55 -0.84 14.21
N LYS A 81 11.31 -1.68 13.52
CA LYS A 81 12.38 -2.48 14.12
C LYS A 81 13.47 -1.61 14.78
N GLU A 82 13.91 -0.55 14.10
CA GLU A 82 14.89 0.40 14.66
C GLU A 82 14.35 1.12 15.91
N LEU A 83 13.03 1.36 15.98
CA LEU A 83 12.37 1.93 17.15
C LEU A 83 12.27 0.93 18.29
N GLU A 84 11.91 -0.32 18.00
CA GLU A 84 11.85 -1.41 18.98
C GLU A 84 13.22 -1.64 19.62
N GLU A 85 14.29 -1.72 18.83
CA GLU A 85 15.67 -1.86 19.34
C GLU A 85 16.08 -0.69 20.25
N LYS A 86 15.67 0.54 19.94
CA LYS A 86 15.96 1.71 20.80
C LYS A 86 15.20 1.67 22.12
N VAL A 87 13.96 1.19 22.11
CA VAL A 87 13.16 1.03 23.33
C VAL A 87 13.79 -0.02 24.23
N GLU A 88 14.19 -1.17 23.67
CA GLU A 88 14.89 -2.21 24.43
C GLU A 88 16.17 -1.69 25.10
N LEU A 89 17.02 -0.98 24.36
CA LEU A 89 18.24 -0.37 24.91
C LEU A 89 17.93 0.65 26.02
N HIS A 90 16.86 1.42 25.87
CA HIS A 90 16.44 2.38 26.89
C HIS A 90 15.98 1.67 28.18
N ASP A 91 15.23 0.58 28.06
CA ASP A 91 14.77 -0.22 29.19
C ASP A 91 15.95 -0.89 29.92
N GLU A 92 16.94 -1.40 29.19
CA GLU A 92 18.18 -1.96 29.76
C GLU A 92 18.94 -0.91 30.58
N VAL A 93 19.06 0.32 30.08
CA VAL A 93 19.71 1.42 30.80
C VAL A 93 18.94 1.75 32.07
N ILE A 94 17.61 1.87 32.02
CA ILE A 94 16.79 2.12 33.22
C ILE A 94 17.02 1.03 34.27
N LEU A 95 16.97 -0.24 33.87
CA LEU A 95 17.20 -1.36 34.77
C LEU A 95 18.59 -1.29 35.41
N SER A 96 19.63 -0.94 34.65
CA SER A 96 20.98 -0.76 35.18
C SER A 96 21.06 0.32 36.25
N ILE A 97 20.38 1.46 36.05
CA ILE A 97 20.34 2.57 36.99
C ILE A 97 19.62 2.14 38.28
N ILE A 98 18.47 1.47 38.16
CA ILE A 98 17.71 0.97 39.30
C ILE A 98 18.54 -0.01 40.14
N ILE A 99 19.24 -0.94 39.47
CA ILE A 99 20.13 -1.90 40.14
C ILE A 99 21.23 -1.16 40.90
N GLU A 100 21.88 -0.19 40.26
CA GLU A 100 23.00 0.55 40.88
C GLU A 100 22.54 1.42 42.06
N LEU A 101 21.36 2.06 41.94
CA LEU A 101 20.73 2.76 43.05
C LEU A 101 20.40 1.80 44.22
N GLY A 102 19.91 0.60 43.91
CA GLY A 102 19.66 -0.44 44.91
C GLY A 102 20.94 -0.85 45.67
N LYS A 103 22.06 -1.02 44.96
CA LYS A 103 23.37 -1.29 45.59
C LYS A 103 23.81 -0.13 46.47
N LEU A 104 23.74 1.10 45.98
CA LEU A 104 24.11 2.30 46.74
C LEU A 104 23.28 2.41 48.03
N MET A 105 21.96 2.22 47.96
CA MET A 105 21.11 2.27 49.16
C MET A 105 21.43 1.17 50.17
N SER A 106 21.93 0.01 49.73
CA SER A 106 22.35 -1.06 50.64
C SER A 106 23.65 -0.74 51.41
N LEU A 107 24.49 0.16 50.89
CA LEU A 107 25.72 0.62 51.54
C LEU A 107 25.48 1.64 52.67
N TYR A 108 24.27 2.20 52.75
CA TYR A 108 23.87 3.17 53.78
C TYR A 108 22.88 2.58 54.82
N LYS A 109 22.71 1.26 54.83
CA LYS A 109 21.98 0.51 55.89
C LYS A 109 22.97 -0.15 56.84
#